data_AF-A0A9E3VAS8-F1
#
_entry.id   AF-A0A9E3VAS8-F1
#
_cell.length_a   1.000
_cell.length_b   1.000
_cell.length_c   1.000
_cell.angle_alpha   90.00
_cell.angle_beta   90.00
_cell.angle_gamma   90.00
#
_symmetry.space_group_name_H-M   'P 1'
#
loop_
_entity.id
_entity.type
_entity.pdbx_description
1 polymer ?
#
loop_
_entity_poly.entity_id
_entity_poly.type
_entity_poly.pdbx_seq_one_letter_code
_entity_poly.pdbx_strand_id
1 'polypeptide(L)'
;MVQGKRYAVFAIRKLDNGSSVWVRAGSAFLNKDDSMNVYLDVLPLDGKLHVREPGERKDAAGSTASANGLNVVTLESMGGH
;
A
#
# COMPACT_ATOMS: atom_id res chain seq x y z
N MET A 1 11.35 -24.15 1.90
CA MET A 1 10.04 -23.65 2.38
C MET A 1 9.42 -22.89 1.23
N VAL A 2 8.41 -23.42 0.54
CA VAL A 2 7.70 -22.65 -0.50
C VAL A 2 7.02 -21.51 0.24
N GLN A 3 7.49 -20.27 0.04
CA GLN A 3 6.74 -19.10 0.48
C GLN A 3 5.42 -19.15 -0.30
N GLY A 4 4.33 -19.51 0.40
CA GLY A 4 2.99 -19.50 -0.17
C GLY A 4 2.71 -18.15 -0.82
N LYS A 5 1.98 -18.17 -1.94
CA LYS A 5 1.65 -16.97 -2.72
C LYS A 5 1.08 -15.89 -1.79
N ARG A 6 1.76 -14.74 -1.75
CA ARG A 6 1.39 -13.60 -0.89
C ARG A 6 0.48 -12.66 -1.67
N TYR A 7 -0.52 -12.13 -0.97
CA TYR A 7 -1.50 -11.20 -1.50
C TYR A 7 -1.48 -9.89 -0.72
N ALA A 8 -1.92 -8.84 -1.40
CA ALA A 8 -2.08 -7.51 -0.84
C ALA A 8 -3.57 -7.25 -0.55
N VAL A 9 -3.89 -7.01 0.73
CA VAL A 9 -5.20 -6.59 1.24
C VAL A 9 -5.33 -5.06 1.27
N PHE A 10 -6.44 -4.54 0.75
CA PHE A 10 -6.77 -3.11 0.76
C PHE A 10 -8.18 -2.89 1.30
N ALA A 11 -8.37 -1.81 2.05
CA ALA A 11 -9.69 -1.22 2.28
C ALA A 11 -9.99 -0.25 1.14
N ILE A 12 -11.20 -0.30 0.58
CA ILE A 12 -11.61 0.57 -0.53
C ILE A 12 -12.70 1.50 -0.04
N ARG A 13 -12.32 2.74 0.26
CA ARG A 13 -13.27 3.77 0.70
C ARG A 13 -13.78 4.56 -0.48
N LYS A 14 -15.10 4.74 -0.56
CA LYS A 14 -15.71 5.71 -1.46
C LYS A 14 -15.68 7.10 -0.84
N LEU A 15 -15.44 8.10 -1.67
CA LEU A 15 -15.46 9.51 -1.30
C LEU A 15 -16.76 10.14 -1.79
N ASP A 16 -17.13 11.27 -1.20
CA ASP A 16 -18.37 11.99 -1.53
C ASP A 16 -18.43 12.44 -2.99
N ASN A 17 -17.26 12.66 -3.62
CA ASN A 17 -17.13 12.99 -5.04
C ASN A 17 -17.26 11.76 -5.97
N GLY A 18 -17.63 10.59 -5.45
CA GLY A 18 -17.79 9.35 -6.20
C GLY A 18 -16.48 8.61 -6.51
N SER A 19 -15.32 9.18 -6.20
CA SER A 19 -14.02 8.51 -6.37
C SER A 19 -13.78 7.45 -5.28
N SER A 20 -12.76 6.63 -5.44
CA SER A 20 -12.38 5.60 -4.47
C SER A 20 -10.91 5.71 -4.08
N VAL A 21 -10.64 5.69 -2.78
CA VAL A 21 -9.29 5.62 -2.22
C VAL A 21 -9.02 4.21 -1.72
N TRP A 22 -7.86 3.70 -2.11
CA TRP A 22 -7.39 2.37 -1.74
C TRP A 22 -6.34 2.54 -0.64
N VAL A 23 -6.64 2.01 0.54
CA VAL A 23 -5.74 2.07 1.69
C VAL A 23 -5.16 0.68 1.92
N ARG A 24 -3.83 0.58 2.03
CA ARG A 24 -3.17 -0.68 2.38
C ARG A 24 -3.68 -1.12 3.76
N ALA A 25 -4.24 -2.33 3.85
CA ALA A 25 -4.85 -2.83 5.08
C ALA A 25 -4.13 -4.04 5.69
N GLY A 26 -3.20 -4.67 4.96
CA GLY A 26 -2.40 -5.79 5.46
C GLY A 26 -2.12 -6.85 4.42
N SER A 27 -1.64 -8.02 4.80
CA SER A 27 -1.24 -9.07 3.85
C SER A 27 -2.08 -10.33 3.99
N ALA A 28 -2.13 -11.14 2.94
CA ALA A 28 -2.81 -12.42 2.99
C ALA A 28 -1.98 -13.53 2.34
N PHE A 29 -2.23 -14.77 2.78
CA PHE A 29 -1.46 -15.95 2.38
C PHE A 29 -2.42 -17.09 2.07
N LEU A 30 -2.25 -17.69 0.89
CA LEU A 30 -2.99 -18.89 0.52
C LEU A 30 -2.41 -20.11 1.25
N ASN A 31 -3.30 -20.88 1.88
CA ASN A 31 -3.00 -22.11 2.58
C ASN A 31 -3.07 -23.32 1.61
N LYS A 32 -2.67 -24.50 2.08
CA LYS A 32 -2.67 -25.72 1.26
C LYS A 32 -4.07 -26.22 0.90
N ASP A 33 -5.07 -25.89 1.72
CA ASP A 33 -6.48 -26.26 1.57
C ASP A 33 -7.29 -25.20 0.80
N ASP A 34 -6.62 -24.34 0.03
CA ASP A 34 -7.19 -23.19 -0.68
C ASP A 34 -7.89 -22.14 0.21
N SER A 35 -7.80 -22.27 1.53
CA SER A 35 -8.20 -21.22 2.47
C SER A 35 -7.15 -20.10 2.51
N MET A 36 -7.49 -18.95 3.10
CA MET A 36 -6.59 -17.81 3.17
C MET A 36 -6.55 -17.21 4.57
N ASN A 37 -5.33 -17.02 5.08
CA ASN A 37 -5.09 -16.22 6.27
C ASN A 37 -4.93 -14.75 5.89
N VAL A 38 -5.62 -13.85 6.58
CA VAL A 38 -5.56 -12.40 6.38
C VAL A 38 -5.03 -11.74 7.64
N TYR A 39 -3.90 -11.06 7.52
CA TYR A 39 -3.26 -10.30 8.59
C TYR A 39 -3.55 -8.82 8.35
N LEU A 40 -4.32 -8.20 9.25
CA LEU A 40 -4.72 -6.81 9.16
C LEU A 40 -3.82 -5.93 10.02
N ASP A 41 -3.29 -4.87 9.42
CA ASP A 41 -2.58 -3.80 10.12
C ASP A 41 -3.57 -2.75 10.65
N VAL A 42 -4.73 -2.62 9.96
CA VAL A 42 -5.81 -1.69 10.29
C VAL A 42 -7.18 -2.30 9.98
N LEU A 43 -8.23 -1.83 10.67
CA LEU A 43 -9.61 -2.28 10.44
C LEU A 43 -10.32 -1.38 9.41
N PRO A 44 -11.03 -1.96 8.42
CA PRO A 44 -11.84 -1.18 7.47
C PRO A 44 -13.06 -0.58 8.18
N LEU A 45 -13.30 0.72 7.98
CA LEU A 45 -14.45 1.41 8.58
C LEU A 45 -15.77 1.09 7.88
N ASP A 46 -15.68 0.73 6.61
CA ASP A 46 -16.77 0.39 5.70
C ASP A 46 -17.01 -1.13 5.58
N GLY A 47 -16.27 -1.93 6.35
CA GLY A 47 -16.44 -3.38 6.43
C GLY A 47 -16.04 -4.15 5.16
N LYS A 48 -15.45 -3.50 4.15
CA LYS A 48 -15.06 -4.14 2.89
C LYS A 48 -13.56 -4.17 2.71
N LEU A 49 -13.05 -5.35 2.36
CA LEU A 49 -11.67 -5.56 1.96
C LEU A 49 -11.59 -6.08 0.54
N HIS A 50 -10.46 -5.79 -0.11
CA HIS A 50 -10.10 -6.32 -1.40
C HIS A 50 -8.73 -6.99 -1.30
N VAL A 51 -8.69 -8.28 -1.60
CA VAL A 51 -7.45 -9.07 -1.61
C VAL A 51 -7.06 -9.30 -3.06
N ARG A 52 -5.87 -8.84 -3.43
CA ARG A 52 -5.36 -8.96 -4.80
C ARG A 52 -3.93 -9.47 -4.82
N GLU A 53 -3.52 -10.03 -5.94
CA GLU A 53 -2.11 -10.30 -6.18
C GLU A 53 -1.32 -8.99 -6.09
N PRO A 54 -0.12 -9.01 -5.50
CA PRO A 54 0.74 -7.85 -5.55
C PRO A 54 1.06 -7.61 -7.03
N GLY A 55 0.51 -6.54 -7.60
CA GLY A 55 0.93 -6.08 -8.92
C GLY A 55 2.44 -5.84 -8.92
N GLU A 56 3.06 -5.98 -10.08
CA GLU A 56 4.46 -5.61 -10.26
C GLU A 56 4.66 -4.20 -9.69
N ARG A 57 5.49 -4.11 -8.66
CA ARG A 57 5.80 -2.86 -7.99
C ARG A 57 6.61 -2.02 -8.99
N LYS A 58 5.94 -1.29 -9.89
CA LYS A 58 6.50 0.00 -10.30
C LYS A 58 6.43 0.83 -9.05
N ASP A 59 7.56 0.90 -8.35
CA ASP A 59 7.76 1.79 -7.23
C ASP A 59 7.08 3.12 -7.58
N ALA A 60 6.08 3.49 -6.79
CA ALA A 60 5.47 4.80 -6.85
C ALA A 60 6.50 5.81 -6.30
N ALA A 61 7.61 5.95 -7.02
CA ALA A 61 8.43 7.13 -6.99
C ALA A 61 7.56 8.26 -7.56
N GLY A 62 7.13 9.16 -6.67
CA GLY A 62 6.58 10.46 -7.06
C GLY A 62 5.09 10.49 -7.37
N SER A 63 4.27 10.64 -6.33
CA SER A 63 3.05 11.45 -6.43
C SER A 63 2.90 12.24 -5.14
N THR A 64 3.87 13.12 -4.90
CA THR A 64 3.74 14.24 -3.97
C THR A 64 2.74 15.23 -4.57
N ALA A 65 1.49 15.17 -4.12
CA ALA A 65 0.59 16.32 -4.24
C ALA A 65 1.11 17.40 -3.29
N SER A 66 1.94 18.29 -3.83
CA SER A 66 2.45 19.46 -3.13
C SER A 66 1.33 20.47 -2.90
N ALA A 67 0.91 20.62 -1.64
CA ALA A 67 0.22 21.81 -1.17
C ALA A 67 0.83 22.23 0.18
N ASN A 68 1.75 23.18 0.09
CA ASN A 68 2.27 24.04 1.17
C ASN A 68 3.00 23.35 2.34
N GLY A 69 4.31 23.13 2.18
CA GLY A 69 5.19 22.75 3.28
C GLY A 69 6.60 22.43 2.77
N LEU A 70 7.48 23.42 2.84
CA LEU A 70 8.90 23.38 2.46
C LEU A 70 9.59 22.09 2.94
N ASN A 71 10.06 21.25 2.01
CA ASN A 71 10.93 20.12 2.34
C ASN A 71 12.37 20.51 2.01
N VAL A 72 13.03 21.20 2.94
CA VAL A 72 14.45 21.50 2.82
C VAL A 72 15.23 20.26 3.25
N VAL A 73 15.75 19.53 2.26
CA VAL A 73 16.82 18.57 2.49
C VAL A 73 17.88 18.87 1.46
N THR A 74 18.91 19.60 1.87
CA THR A 74 20.18 19.56 1.16
C THR A 74 21.25 19.37 2.21
N LEU A 75 21.69 18.10 2.31
CA LEU A 75 22.86 17.69 3.07
C LEU A 75 24.08 18.41 2.50
N GLU A 76 24.87 18.89 3.44
CA GLU A 76 26.21 19.41 3.28
C GLU A 76 27.22 18.41 2.67
N SER A 77 28.10 18.97 1.84
CA SER A 77 29.51 18.62 1.62
C SER A 77 29.92 17.75 0.43
N MET A 78 31.13 18.10 -0.06
CA MET A 78 31.99 17.52 -1.13
C MET A 78 31.68 18.00 -2.56
N GLY A 79 32.48 18.77 -3.29
CA GLY A 79 33.89 19.18 -3.19
C GLY A 79 34.55 19.12 -4.59
N GLY A 80 35.26 20.18 -5.01
CA GLY A 80 36.33 20.13 -6.03
C GLY A 80 35.95 20.44 -7.48
N HIS A 81 36.26 21.64 -7.99
CA HIS A 81 37.54 22.03 -8.62
C HIS A 81 37.54 23.53 -8.92
#